data_AF-K2QDF1-F1
#
_entry.id   AF-K2QDF1-F1
#
_cell.length_a   1.000
_cell.length_b   1.000
_cell.length_c   1.000
_cell.angle_alpha   90.00
_cell.angle_beta   90.00
_cell.angle_gamma   90.00
#
_symmetry.space_group_name_H-M   'P 1'
#
loop_
_entity.id
_entity.type
_entity.pdbx_description
1 polymer ?
#
loop_
_entity_poly.entity_id
_entity_poly.type
_entity_poly.pdbx_seq_one_letter_code
_entity_poly.pdbx_strand_id
1 'polypeptide(L)'
;MKMAKNVNILYFESEEMDSVQEKLESLNCRFVHKTRVQPWGQRVLRFYDPDGYIIEVGEPLEFVVRRFAGQGFSTEEIAERCSVPLEFVKRTL
;
A
#
# COMPACT_ATOMS: atom_id res chain seq x y z
N MET A 1 -8.70 -27.64 18.94
CA MET A 1 -8.18 -26.33 19.35
C MET A 1 -7.60 -25.65 18.10
N LYS A 2 -8.29 -24.67 17.50
CA LYS A 2 -7.73 -23.89 16.38
C LYS A 2 -6.72 -22.92 16.99
N MET A 3 -5.43 -23.22 16.83
CA MET A 3 -4.38 -22.23 17.08
C MET A 3 -4.70 -21.01 16.20
N ALA A 4 -4.83 -19.83 16.79
CA ALA A 4 -4.85 -18.60 16.00
C ALA A 4 -3.54 -18.59 15.20
N LYS A 5 -3.63 -18.73 13.87
CA LYS A 5 -2.47 -18.52 13.00
C LYS A 5 -2.01 -17.09 13.29
N ASN A 6 -0.81 -16.90 13.81
CA ASN A 6 -0.18 -15.58 13.87
C ASN A 6 -0.27 -15.00 12.46
N VAL A 7 -1.06 -13.94 12.28
CA VAL A 7 -1.22 -13.28 10.97
C VAL A 7 -0.04 -12.35 10.81
N ASN A 8 1.15 -12.92 10.67
CA ASN A 8 2.35 -12.18 10.30
C ASN A 8 2.20 -11.79 8.82
N ILE A 9 2.29 -10.49 8.55
CA ILE A 9 2.26 -9.92 7.21
C ILE A 9 3.66 -9.38 6.92
N LEU A 10 4.22 -9.77 5.78
CA LEU A 10 5.42 -9.12 5.25
C LEU A 10 4.98 -7.94 4.41
N TYR A 11 5.43 -6.73 4.76
CA TYR A 11 5.09 -5.50 4.07
C TYR A 11 6.26 -5.03 3.21
N PHE A 12 5.96 -4.69 1.96
CA PHE A 12 6.89 -4.13 0.99
C PHE A 12 6.27 -2.90 0.32
N GLU A 13 7.11 -2.10 -0.30
CA GLU A 13 6.68 -0.91 -1.04
C GLU A 13 7.09 -0.98 -2.52
N SER A 14 6.23 -0.46 -3.39
CA SER A 14 6.49 -0.35 -4.83
C SER A 14 5.74 0.83 -5.43
N GLU A 15 6.40 1.61 -6.30
CA GLU A 15 5.76 2.66 -7.10
C GLU A 15 4.98 2.07 -8.29
N GLU A 16 5.34 0.86 -8.74
CA GLU A 16 4.79 0.20 -9.93
C GLU A 16 3.71 -0.83 -9.58
N MET A 17 2.71 -0.40 -8.79
CA MET A 17 1.65 -1.28 -8.29
C MET A 17 0.91 -2.08 -9.37
N ASP A 18 0.66 -1.45 -10.53
CA ASP A 18 -0.04 -2.08 -11.64
C ASP A 18 0.83 -3.19 -12.26
N SER A 19 2.12 -2.92 -12.48
CA SER A 19 3.11 -3.91 -12.93
C SER A 19 3.27 -5.07 -11.95
N VAL A 20 3.28 -4.79 -10.64
CA VAL A 20 3.34 -5.83 -9.59
C VAL A 20 2.10 -6.73 -9.68
N GLN A 21 0.91 -6.16 -9.79
CA GLN A 21 -0.32 -6.95 -9.89
C GLN A 21 -0.32 -7.80 -11.16
N GLU A 22 -0.02 -7.22 -12.33
CA GLU A 22 0.05 -7.94 -13.61
C GLU A 22 1.04 -9.12 -13.53
N LYS A 23 2.21 -8.89 -12.93
CA LYS A 23 3.22 -9.94 -12.74
C LYS A 23 2.68 -11.07 -11.86
N LEU A 24 2.08 -10.76 -10.72
CA LEU A 24 1.50 -11.75 -9.81
C LEU A 24 0.35 -12.53 -10.47
N GLU A 25 -0.48 -11.87 -11.26
CA GLU A 25 -1.54 -12.53 -12.05
C GLU A 25 -0.97 -13.48 -13.10
N SER A 26 0.08 -13.08 -13.83
CA SER A 26 0.76 -13.96 -14.81
C SER A 26 1.36 -15.22 -14.17
N LEU A 27 1.72 -15.14 -12.89
CA LEU A 27 2.26 -16.25 -12.11
C LEU A 27 1.17 -17.07 -11.41
N ASN A 28 -0.11 -16.75 -11.62
CA ASN A 28 -1.26 -17.36 -10.94
C ASN A 28 -1.14 -17.32 -9.40
N CYS A 29 -0.56 -16.25 -8.85
CA CYS A 29 -0.47 -16.06 -7.41
C CYS A 29 -1.86 -15.95 -6.78
N ARG A 30 -2.03 -16.52 -5.57
CA ARG A 30 -3.30 -16.46 -4.85
C ARG A 30 -3.43 -15.15 -4.10
N PHE A 31 -4.39 -14.31 -4.49
CA PHE A 31 -4.65 -13.04 -3.83
C PHE A 31 -5.51 -13.22 -2.58
N VAL A 32 -5.21 -12.44 -1.53
CA VAL A 32 -6.17 -12.09 -0.47
C VAL A 32 -7.14 -11.06 -1.03
N HIS A 33 -6.58 -10.03 -1.67
CA HIS A 33 -7.30 -9.07 -2.51
C HIS A 33 -6.32 -8.46 -3.52
N LYS A 34 -6.83 -8.12 -4.70
CA LYS A 34 -6.11 -7.31 -5.70
C LYS A 34 -5.88 -5.88 -5.18
N THR A 35 -5.28 -5.02 -6.01
CA THR A 35 -5.06 -3.62 -5.67
C THR A 35 -6.35 -2.94 -5.24
N ARG A 36 -6.32 -2.29 -4.07
CA ARG A 36 -7.38 -1.46 -3.53
C ARG A 36 -6.79 -0.23 -2.84
N VAL A 37 -7.62 0.78 -2.63
CA VAL A 37 -7.21 2.04 -1.97
C VAL A 37 -7.56 1.97 -0.49
N GLN A 38 -6.59 2.25 0.37
CA GLN A 38 -6.78 2.39 1.82
C GLN A 38 -7.46 3.73 2.15
N PRO A 39 -8.07 3.87 3.35
CA PRO A 39 -8.72 5.12 3.77
C PRO A 39 -7.82 6.37 3.67
N TRP A 40 -6.51 6.20 3.88
CA TRP A 40 -5.50 7.26 3.76
C TRP A 40 -4.95 7.45 2.33
N GLY A 41 -5.57 6.84 1.32
CA GLY A 41 -5.26 7.07 -0.10
C GLY A 41 -4.23 6.13 -0.74
N GLN A 42 -3.48 5.36 0.06
CA GLN A 42 -2.46 4.42 -0.42
C GLN A 42 -3.08 3.25 -1.21
N ARG A 43 -2.58 2.95 -2.41
CA ARG A 43 -2.93 1.69 -3.10
C ARG A 43 -2.12 0.55 -2.50
N VAL A 44 -2.78 -0.57 -2.21
CA VAL A 44 -2.14 -1.79 -1.72
C VAL A 44 -2.77 -3.04 -2.33
N LEU A 45 -1.99 -4.11 -2.47
CA LEU A 45 -2.46 -5.46 -2.78
C LEU A 45 -1.95 -6.45 -1.73
N ARG A 46 -2.66 -7.57 -1.57
CA ARG A 46 -2.22 -8.66 -0.69
C ARG A 46 -2.33 -10.00 -1.40
N PHE A 47 -1.29 -10.80 -1.30
CA PHE A 47 -1.25 -12.15 -1.85
C PHE A 47 -0.58 -13.11 -0.89
N TYR A 48 -0.72 -14.40 -1.16
CA TYR A 48 -0.05 -15.44 -0.40
C TYR A 48 1.22 -15.88 -1.12
N ASP A 49 2.28 -16.12 -0.36
CA ASP A 49 3.40 -16.91 -0.83
C ASP A 49 3.03 -18.41 -0.92
N PRO A 50 3.92 -19.29 -1.46
CA PRO A 50 3.66 -20.72 -1.55
C PRO A 50 3.38 -21.41 -0.22
N ASP A 51 3.95 -20.92 0.89
CA ASP A 51 3.78 -21.47 2.24
C ASP A 51 2.54 -20.91 2.96
N GLY A 52 1.83 -19.95 2.35
CA GLY A 52 0.58 -19.39 2.84
C GLY A 52 0.75 -18.24 3.84
N TYR A 53 1.91 -17.60 3.89
CA TYR A 53 2.10 -16.30 4.54
C TYR A 53 1.52 -15.18 3.69
N ILE A 54 1.04 -14.11 4.35
CA ILE A 54 0.51 -12.94 3.65
C ILE A 54 1.65 -11.98 3.35
N ILE A 55 1.75 -11.58 2.09
CA ILE A 55 2.59 -10.49 1.63
C ILE A 55 1.68 -9.33 1.24
N GLU A 56 1.96 -8.14 1.77
CA GLU A 56 1.36 -6.87 1.38
C GLU A 56 2.38 -6.05 0.59
N VAL A 57 1.95 -5.50 -0.53
CA VAL A 57 2.71 -4.51 -1.30
C VAL A 57 1.87 -3.24 -1.36
N GLY A 58 2.43 -2.12 -0.92
CA GLY A 58 1.79 -0.82 -0.95
C GLY A 58 2.60 0.22 -1.72
N GLU A 59 1.96 1.32 -2.11
CA GLU A 59 2.71 2.49 -2.58
C GLU A 59 3.53 3.10 -1.44
N PRO A 60 4.75 3.61 -1.70
CA PRO A 60 5.43 4.49 -0.75
C PRO A 60 4.53 5.67 -0.39
N LEU A 61 4.45 6.04 0.89
CA LEU A 61 3.58 7.13 1.34
C LEU A 61 3.98 8.48 0.72
N GLU A 62 5.24 8.66 0.36
CA GLU A 62 5.73 9.82 -0.39
C GLU A 62 5.04 9.96 -1.75
N PHE A 63 4.75 8.83 -2.40
CA PHE A 63 4.07 8.80 -3.68
C PHE A 63 2.60 9.21 -3.53
N VAL A 64 1.96 8.79 -2.45
CA VAL A 64 0.59 9.19 -2.09
C VAL A 64 0.53 10.70 -1.82
N VAL A 65 1.49 11.23 -1.06
CA VAL A 65 1.61 12.67 -0.78
C VAL A 65 1.78 13.48 -2.07
N ARG A 66 2.71 13.09 -2.94
CA ARG A 66 2.93 13.77 -4.23
C ARG A 66 1.70 13.70 -5.13
N ARG A 67 0.99 12.56 -5.12
CA ARG A 67 -0.26 12.39 -5.89
C ARG A 67 -1.36 13.33 -5.40
N PHE A 68 -1.53 13.53 -4.10
CA PHE A 68 -2.49 14.51 -3.58
C PHE A 68 -2.04 15.95 -3.81
N ALA A 69 -0.76 16.27 -3.69
CA ALA A 69 -0.26 17.61 -4.05
C ALA A 69 -0.52 17.92 -5.53
N GLY A 70 -0.30 16.95 -6.43
CA GLY A 70 -0.64 17.08 -7.86
C GLY A 70 -2.15 17.23 -8.14
N GLN A 71 -3.02 16.88 -7.18
CA GLN A 71 -4.47 17.10 -7.24
C GLN A 71 -4.88 18.46 -6.64
N GLY A 72 -3.94 19.26 -6.12
CA GLY A 72 -4.17 20.61 -5.60
C GLY A 72 -4.52 20.69 -4.12
N PHE A 73 -4.35 19.61 -3.34
CA PHE A 73 -4.53 19.66 -1.88
C PHE A 73 -3.41 20.44 -1.20
N SER A 74 -3.74 21.16 -0.13
CA SER A 74 -2.75 21.84 0.72
C SER A 74 -1.91 20.85 1.54
N THR A 75 -0.77 21.30 2.06
CA THR A 75 0.08 20.48 2.93
C THR A 75 -0.66 19.98 4.18
N GLU A 76 -1.56 20.80 4.72
CA GLU A 76 -2.38 20.51 5.90
C GLU A 76 -3.46 19.46 5.57
N GLU A 77 -4.16 19.63 4.44
CA GLU A 77 -5.17 18.67 3.98
C GLU A 77 -4.54 17.30 3.69
N ILE A 78 -3.34 17.29 3.09
CA ILE A 78 -2.61 16.04 2.82
C ILE A 78 -2.19 15.36 4.14
N ALA A 79 -1.67 16.12 5.12
CA ALA A 79 -1.26 15.57 6.41
C ALA A 79 -2.44 14.91 7.14
N GLU A 80 -3.58 15.59 7.17
CA GLU A 80 -4.82 15.07 7.76
C GLU A 80 -5.31 13.82 7.02
N ARG A 81 -5.42 13.88 5.69
CA ARG A 81 -5.98 12.80 4.87
C ARG A 81 -5.12 11.55 4.84
N CYS A 82 -3.79 11.71 4.77
CA CYS A 82 -2.86 10.59 4.81
C CYS A 82 -2.60 10.08 6.24
N SER A 83 -3.08 10.79 7.27
CA SER A 83 -2.76 10.51 8.68
C SER A 83 -1.25 10.46 8.95
N VAL A 84 -0.49 11.37 8.32
CA VAL A 84 0.97 11.51 8.48
C VAL A 84 1.31 12.88 9.08
N PRO A 85 2.45 13.02 9.78
CA PRO A 85 2.86 14.31 10.32
C PRO A 85 3.00 15.38 9.22
N LEU A 86 2.60 16.61 9.50
CA LEU A 86 2.77 17.74 8.57
C LEU A 86 4.23 17.90 8.11
N GLU A 87 5.18 17.67 9.01
CA GLU A 87 6.62 17.70 8.70
C GLU A 87 7.07 16.59 7.74
N PHE A 88 6.37 15.45 7.70
CA PHE A 88 6.60 14.43 6.67
C PHE A 88 6.18 14.98 5.30
N VAL A 89 4.96 15.54 5.21
CA VAL A 89 4.43 16.13 3.96
C VAL A 89 5.36 17.22 3.42
N LYS A 90 5.79 18.16 4.27
CA LYS A 90 6.70 19.24 3.90
C LYS A 90 8.08 18.77 3.43
N ARG A 91 8.57 17.63 3.91
CA ARG A 91 9.86 17.05 3.48
C ARG A 91 9.74 16.29 2.16
N THR A 92 8.54 15.79 1.85
CA THR A 92 8.26 15.00 0.66
C THR A 92 8.02 15.85 -0.60
N LEU A 93 7.38 17.02 -0.42
CA LEU A 93 7.08 18.00 -1.47
C LEU A 93 8.25 18.97 -1.66
#